data_AF-A0A818IQU5-F1
#
_entry.id   AF-A0A818IQU5-F1
#
_cell.length_a   1.000
_cell.length_b   1.000
_cell.length_c   1.000
_cell.angle_alpha   90.00
_cell.angle_beta   90.00
_cell.angle_gamma   90.00
#
_symmetry.space_group_name_H-M   'P 1'
#
loop_
_entity.id
_entity.type
_entity.pdbx_description
1 polymer ?
#
loop_
_entity_poly.entity_id
_entity_poly.type
_entity_poly.pdbx_seq_one_letter_code
_entity_poly.pdbx_strand_id
1 'polypeptide(L)'
;MPYHMKPGKIIIQLLQSIARLCCDPRRPVRSSALGYLQRSVLLPELHILSPTEWESVFNKVLFPLLLKLLETTNINDHLHGIEETRVRVSQLLCRIFLQHLSPLLTLPTFTALWLTILDFMDKYLKSDQTDMLRESVRESLKNMLLVMNTTGLFDGDQPLTVITKDRIHSFLPGLWDEVFKMSTSLPTFISHSESSKKSVTTNEENVSLNETTASSSSN
;
A
#
# COMPACT_ATOMS: atom_id res chain seq x y z
N MET A 1 -35.94 -21.43 20.53
CA MET A 1 -34.49 -21.26 20.23
C MET A 1 -34.33 -19.96 19.44
N PRO A 2 -33.96 -18.83 20.05
CA PRO A 2 -33.84 -17.58 19.30
C PRO A 2 -32.56 -17.59 18.48
N TYR A 3 -32.67 -17.12 17.24
CA TYR A 3 -31.58 -16.97 16.28
C TYR A 3 -30.54 -15.97 16.80
N HIS A 4 -29.55 -16.43 17.56
CA HIS A 4 -28.34 -15.65 17.82
C HIS A 4 -27.52 -15.61 16.54
N MET A 5 -27.85 -14.64 15.67
CA MET A 5 -27.07 -14.33 14.50
C MET A 5 -25.72 -13.76 14.98
N LYS A 6 -24.62 -14.47 14.68
CA LYS A 6 -23.27 -14.03 15.07
C LYS A 6 -23.05 -12.58 14.62
N PRO A 7 -22.45 -11.71 15.46
CA PRO A 7 -22.31 -10.29 15.17
C PRO A 7 -21.64 -10.01 13.82
N GLY A 8 -20.63 -10.80 13.43
CA GLY A 8 -19.97 -10.65 12.13
C GLY A 8 -20.87 -10.91 10.93
N LYS A 9 -21.87 -11.82 11.04
CA LYS A 9 -22.85 -12.05 9.97
C LYS A 9 -23.72 -10.81 9.73
N ILE A 10 -24.14 -10.12 10.80
CA ILE A 10 -24.95 -8.89 10.69
C ILE A 10 -24.14 -7.78 10.03
N ILE A 11 -22.88 -7.61 10.46
CA ILE A 11 -21.96 -6.63 9.89
C ILE A 11 -21.77 -6.86 8.39
N ILE A 12 -21.50 -8.10 7.96
CA ILE A 12 -21.33 -8.42 6.54
C ILE A 12 -22.59 -8.08 5.74
N GLN A 13 -23.79 -8.41 6.24
CA GLN A 13 -25.06 -8.07 5.55
C GLN A 13 -25.27 -6.55 5.42
N LEU A 14 -24.88 -5.79 6.45
CA LEU A 14 -24.92 -4.33 6.40
C LEU A 14 -23.96 -3.79 5.34
N LEU A 15 -22.71 -4.26 5.34
CA LEU A 15 -21.70 -3.87 4.35
C LEU A 15 -22.14 -4.22 2.93
N GLN A 16 -22.76 -5.38 2.71
CA GLN A 16 -23.35 -5.75 1.42
C GLN A 16 -24.44 -4.76 0.98
N SER A 17 -25.28 -4.31 1.92
CA SER A 17 -26.35 -3.36 1.63
C SER A 17 -25.81 -2.00 1.22
N ILE A 18 -24.78 -1.51 1.92
CA ILE A 18 -24.10 -0.26 1.57
C ILE A 18 -23.35 -0.39 0.24
N ALA A 19 -22.69 -1.52 0.01
CA ALA A 19 -21.97 -1.79 -1.25
C ALA A 19 -22.90 -1.74 -2.46
N ARG A 20 -24.13 -2.27 -2.37
CA ARG A 20 -25.12 -2.15 -3.46
C ARG A 20 -25.42 -0.69 -3.82
N LEU A 21 -25.48 0.20 -2.82
CA LEU A 21 -25.73 1.63 -3.05
C LEU A 21 -24.54 2.36 -3.72
N CYS A 22 -23.34 1.78 -3.68
CA CYS A 22 -22.18 2.31 -4.40
C CYS A 22 -22.33 2.18 -5.93
N CYS A 23 -23.33 1.43 -6.41
CA CYS A 23 -23.68 1.31 -7.84
C CYS A 23 -24.96 2.07 -8.23
N ASP A 24 -25.52 2.92 -7.34
CA ASP A 24 -26.74 3.69 -7.65
C ASP A 24 -26.53 4.66 -8.83
N PRO A 25 -27.52 4.89 -9.70
CA PRO A 25 -27.38 5.82 -10.82
C PRO A 25 -27.06 7.26 -10.37
N ARG A 26 -27.46 7.66 -9.16
CA ARG A 26 -27.26 9.02 -8.63
C ARG A 26 -25.88 9.14 -7.97
N ARG A 27 -25.01 10.01 -8.52
CA ARG A 27 -23.67 10.28 -7.98
C ARG A 27 -23.65 10.64 -6.48
N PRO A 28 -24.56 11.47 -5.94
CA PRO A 28 -24.58 11.77 -4.50
C PRO A 28 -24.82 10.54 -3.62
N VAL A 29 -25.66 9.61 -4.08
CA VAL A 29 -25.96 8.35 -3.36
C VAL A 29 -24.71 7.47 -3.37
N ARG A 30 -24.07 7.28 -4.52
CA ARG A 30 -22.81 6.51 -4.62
C ARG A 30 -21.72 7.10 -3.72
N SER A 31 -21.52 8.41 -3.78
CA SER A 31 -20.47 9.08 -2.99
C SER A 31 -20.71 8.94 -1.49
N SER A 32 -21.96 9.11 -1.05
CA SER A 32 -22.35 8.94 0.35
C SER A 32 -22.20 7.48 0.79
N ALA A 33 -22.72 6.53 0.01
CA ALA A 33 -22.60 5.10 0.28
C ALA A 33 -21.14 4.66 0.39
N LEU A 34 -20.27 5.13 -0.50
CA LEU A 34 -18.85 4.83 -0.44
C LEU A 34 -18.20 5.45 0.79
N GLY A 35 -18.56 6.69 1.14
CA GLY A 35 -18.12 7.32 2.38
C GLY A 35 -18.56 6.55 3.64
N TYR A 36 -19.75 5.96 3.64
CA TYR A 36 -20.20 5.09 4.73
C TYR A 36 -19.45 3.76 4.71
N LEU A 37 -19.27 3.11 3.56
CA LEU A 37 -18.55 1.85 3.45
C LEU A 37 -17.11 2.00 3.95
N GLN A 38 -16.42 3.07 3.52
CA GLN A 38 -15.07 3.40 3.97
C GLN A 38 -15.02 3.57 5.48
N ARG A 39 -15.91 4.38 6.07
CA ARG A 39 -15.92 4.59 7.52
C ARG A 39 -16.27 3.33 8.28
N SER A 40 -17.27 2.59 7.83
CA SER A 40 -17.71 1.35 8.47
C SER A 40 -16.54 0.39 8.60
N VAL A 41 -15.84 0.07 7.52
CA VAL A 41 -14.73 -0.90 7.56
C VAL A 41 -13.56 -0.44 8.46
N LEU A 42 -13.44 0.87 8.70
CA LEU A 42 -12.41 1.44 9.57
C LEU A 42 -12.83 1.58 11.04
N LEU A 43 -14.08 1.25 11.38
CA LEU A 43 -14.55 1.34 12.76
C LEU A 43 -13.78 0.37 13.66
N PRO A 44 -13.29 0.82 14.83
CA PRO A 44 -12.61 -0.04 15.79
C PRO A 44 -13.41 -1.29 16.16
N GLU A 45 -14.73 -1.18 16.18
CA GLU A 45 -15.68 -2.26 16.48
C GLU A 45 -15.69 -3.37 15.42
N LEU A 46 -15.14 -3.12 14.24
CA LEU A 46 -14.99 -4.13 13.18
C LEU A 46 -13.77 -5.03 13.36
N HIS A 47 -12.84 -4.71 14.29
CA HIS A 47 -11.77 -5.63 14.70
C HIS A 47 -12.27 -6.88 15.44
N ILE A 48 -13.58 -6.98 15.70
CA ILE A 48 -14.23 -8.19 16.21
C ILE A 48 -14.27 -9.30 15.14
N LEU A 49 -14.16 -8.95 13.85
CA LEU A 49 -14.21 -9.94 12.78
C LEU A 49 -12.98 -10.86 12.81
N SER A 50 -13.25 -12.16 12.79
CA SER A 50 -12.23 -13.20 12.60
C SER A 50 -11.60 -13.13 11.21
N PRO A 51 -10.43 -13.75 10.98
CA PRO A 51 -9.82 -13.84 9.65
C PRO A 51 -10.79 -14.35 8.57
N THR A 52 -11.59 -15.38 8.88
CA THR A 52 -12.58 -15.94 7.93
C THR A 52 -13.74 -15.00 7.62
N GLU A 53 -14.09 -14.10 8.56
CA GLU A 53 -15.12 -13.09 8.35
C GLU A 53 -14.57 -11.94 7.51
N TRP A 54 -13.30 -11.55 7.70
CA TRP A 54 -12.63 -10.61 6.80
C TRP A 54 -12.56 -11.15 5.37
N GLU A 55 -12.13 -12.41 5.19
CA GLU A 55 -12.19 -13.06 3.88
C GLU A 55 -13.61 -13.06 3.29
N SER A 56 -14.64 -13.24 4.14
CA SER A 56 -16.04 -13.12 3.70
C SER A 56 -16.40 -11.70 3.26
N VAL A 57 -15.83 -10.64 3.86
CA VAL A 57 -16.01 -9.26 3.39
C VAL A 57 -15.47 -9.09 1.97
N PHE A 58 -14.29 -9.64 1.67
CA PHE A 58 -13.76 -9.63 0.30
C PHE A 58 -14.69 -10.36 -0.67
N ASN A 59 -15.01 -11.62 -0.37
CA ASN A 59 -15.74 -12.49 -1.28
C ASN A 59 -17.21 -12.09 -1.48
N LYS A 60 -17.86 -11.55 -0.45
CA LYS A 60 -19.31 -11.28 -0.47
C LYS A 60 -19.66 -9.80 -0.62
N VAL A 61 -18.71 -8.88 -0.43
CA VAL A 61 -18.93 -7.44 -0.49
C VAL A 61 -18.06 -6.80 -1.57
N LEU A 62 -16.73 -6.88 -1.41
CA LEU A 62 -15.80 -6.09 -2.23
C LEU A 62 -15.68 -6.63 -3.66
N PHE A 63 -15.48 -7.93 -3.85
CA PHE A 63 -15.38 -8.52 -5.19
C PHE A 63 -16.67 -8.38 -6.00
N PRO A 64 -17.87 -8.65 -5.44
CA PRO A 64 -19.12 -8.39 -6.16
C PRO A 64 -19.31 -6.91 -6.52
N LEU A 65 -18.92 -6.00 -5.63
CA LEU A 65 -18.98 -4.56 -5.88
C LEU A 65 -18.06 -4.15 -7.03
N LEU A 66 -16.80 -4.57 -7.00
CA LEU A 66 -15.82 -4.30 -8.06
C LEU A 66 -16.29 -4.84 -9.41
N LEU A 67 -16.76 -6.09 -9.43
CA LEU A 67 -17.30 -6.71 -10.64
C LEU A 67 -18.50 -5.91 -11.18
N LYS A 68 -19.44 -5.53 -10.32
CA LYS A 68 -20.61 -4.75 -10.73
C LYS A 68 -20.22 -3.40 -11.30
N LEU A 69 -19.24 -2.74 -10.69
CA LEU A 69 -18.70 -1.48 -11.19
C LEU A 69 -18.04 -1.67 -12.56
N LEU A 70 -17.30 -2.76 -12.80
CA LEU A 70 -16.73 -3.08 -14.12
C LEU A 70 -17.82 -3.27 -15.19
N GLU A 71 -18.87 -4.02 -14.89
CA GLU A 71 -20.00 -4.26 -15.80
C GLU A 71 -20.80 -3.00 -16.16
N THR A 72 -20.92 -2.07 -15.22
CA THR A 72 -21.80 -0.89 -15.34
C THR A 72 -21.43 0.02 -16.52
N THR A 73 -20.15 0.07 -16.91
CA THR A 73 -19.69 0.93 -18.00
C THR A 73 -19.92 0.33 -19.38
N ASN A 74 -20.05 -0.99 -19.49
CA ASN A 74 -20.40 -1.64 -20.76
C ASN A 74 -21.88 -1.39 -21.14
N ILE A 75 -22.70 -0.94 -20.19
CA ILE A 75 -24.16 -0.83 -20.35
C ILE A 75 -24.63 0.63 -20.38
N ASN A 76 -23.96 1.53 -19.65
CA ASN A 76 -24.47 2.87 -19.41
C ASN A 76 -23.38 3.95 -19.58
N ASP A 77 -23.27 4.46 -20.81
CA ASP A 77 -22.41 5.61 -21.18
C ASP A 77 -22.81 6.93 -20.47
N HIS A 78 -23.88 6.92 -19.69
CA HIS A 78 -24.50 8.09 -19.07
C HIS A 78 -24.25 8.23 -17.56
N LEU A 79 -23.50 7.32 -16.93
CA LEU A 79 -23.23 7.38 -15.49
C LEU A 79 -22.01 8.25 -15.17
N HIS A 80 -22.21 9.57 -15.24
CA HIS A 80 -21.20 10.56 -14.86
C HIS A 80 -20.64 10.29 -13.45
N GLY A 81 -19.32 10.20 -13.33
CA GLY A 81 -18.61 9.97 -12.07
C GLY A 81 -18.57 8.51 -11.59
N ILE A 82 -18.88 7.53 -12.46
CA ILE A 82 -18.65 6.10 -12.13
C ILE A 82 -17.14 5.78 -12.05
N GLU A 83 -16.32 6.45 -12.84
CA GLU A 83 -14.85 6.33 -12.81
C GLU A 83 -14.27 6.75 -11.45
N GLU A 84 -14.70 7.90 -10.91
CA GLU A 84 -14.32 8.34 -9.57
C GLU A 84 -14.70 7.28 -8.52
N THR A 85 -15.88 6.67 -8.67
CA THR A 85 -16.36 5.61 -7.78
C THR A 85 -15.45 4.38 -7.86
N ARG A 86 -15.05 4.00 -9.07
CA ARG A 86 -14.12 2.88 -9.34
C ARG A 86 -12.75 3.10 -8.70
N VAL A 87 -12.15 4.27 -8.90
CA VAL A 87 -10.86 4.66 -8.28
C VAL A 87 -10.96 4.51 -6.76
N ARG A 88 -12.02 5.07 -6.16
CA ARG A 88 -12.16 5.06 -4.71
C ARG A 88 -12.45 3.66 -4.15
N VAL A 89 -13.16 2.79 -4.89
CA VAL A 89 -13.41 1.40 -4.48
C VAL A 89 -12.18 0.51 -4.66
N SER A 90 -11.39 0.69 -5.73
CA SER A 90 -10.13 -0.06 -5.90
C SER A 90 -9.12 0.31 -4.80
N GLN A 91 -8.99 1.60 -4.49
CA GLN A 91 -8.19 2.07 -3.35
C GLN A 91 -8.69 1.50 -2.02
N LEU A 92 -10.01 1.44 -1.83
CA LEU A 92 -10.61 0.86 -0.62
C LEU A 92 -10.28 -0.62 -0.48
N LEU A 93 -10.35 -1.41 -1.56
CA LEU A 93 -9.94 -2.81 -1.57
C LEU A 93 -8.49 -2.97 -1.08
N CYS A 94 -7.56 -2.22 -1.70
CA CYS A 94 -6.14 -2.24 -1.33
C CYS A 94 -5.94 -1.90 0.14
N ARG A 95 -6.61 -0.85 0.60
CA ARG A 95 -6.50 -0.38 1.99
C ARG A 95 -6.98 -1.42 3.00
N ILE A 96 -8.15 -2.02 2.76
CA ILE A 96 -8.71 -3.05 3.66
C ILE A 96 -7.80 -4.27 3.70
N PHE A 97 -7.28 -4.69 2.55
CA PHE A 97 -6.36 -5.82 2.47
C PHE A 97 -5.11 -5.57 3.31
N LEU A 98 -4.47 -4.40 3.16
CA LEU A 98 -3.27 -4.08 3.92
C LEU A 98 -3.54 -3.91 5.41
N GLN A 99 -4.64 -3.27 5.78
CA GLN A 99 -5.03 -3.11 7.18
C GLN A 99 -5.24 -4.44 7.90
N HIS A 100 -5.76 -5.45 7.19
CA HIS A 100 -6.05 -6.77 7.74
C HIS A 100 -5.10 -7.85 7.23
N LEU A 101 -3.94 -7.47 6.69
CA LEU A 101 -2.97 -8.39 6.10
C LEU A 101 -2.54 -9.46 7.11
N SER A 102 -2.14 -9.06 8.32
CA SER A 102 -1.68 -9.99 9.36
C SER A 102 -2.72 -11.07 9.72
N PRO A 103 -3.99 -10.74 10.04
CA PRO A 103 -5.06 -11.72 10.19
C PRO A 103 -5.26 -12.61 8.95
N LEU A 104 -5.27 -12.03 7.75
CA LEU A 104 -5.51 -12.77 6.50
C LEU A 104 -4.39 -13.77 6.18
N LEU A 105 -3.13 -13.47 6.55
CA LEU A 105 -1.99 -14.37 6.37
C LEU A 105 -2.12 -15.67 7.16
N THR A 106 -2.96 -15.70 8.21
CA THR A 106 -3.22 -16.92 8.98
C THR A 106 -4.14 -17.92 8.25
N LEU A 107 -4.77 -17.48 7.15
CA LEU A 107 -5.72 -18.31 6.41
C LEU A 107 -4.99 -19.23 5.41
N PRO A 108 -5.39 -20.51 5.31
CA PRO A 108 -4.86 -21.41 4.29
C PRO A 108 -5.25 -20.99 2.87
N THR A 109 -6.29 -20.16 2.72
CA THR A 109 -6.80 -19.62 1.46
C THR A 109 -6.16 -18.29 1.05
N PHE A 110 -5.22 -17.76 1.84
CA PHE A 110 -4.61 -16.45 1.61
C PHE A 110 -4.10 -16.26 0.18
N THR A 111 -3.37 -17.25 -0.37
CA THR A 111 -2.84 -17.17 -1.73
C THR A 111 -3.96 -17.02 -2.76
N ALA A 112 -5.07 -17.75 -2.63
CA ALA A 112 -6.20 -17.62 -3.55
C ALA A 112 -6.87 -16.24 -3.44
N LEU A 113 -7.01 -15.72 -2.22
CA LEU A 113 -7.54 -14.37 -1.99
C LEU A 113 -6.65 -13.30 -2.64
N TRP A 114 -5.34 -13.39 -2.45
CA TRP A 114 -4.35 -12.47 -3.03
C TRP A 114 -4.35 -12.51 -4.56
N LEU A 115 -4.35 -13.70 -5.16
CA LEU A 115 -4.43 -13.83 -6.63
C LEU A 115 -5.74 -13.27 -7.18
N THR A 116 -6.85 -13.45 -6.47
CA THR A 116 -8.14 -12.85 -6.85
C THR A 116 -8.07 -11.32 -6.83
N ILE A 117 -7.38 -10.73 -5.83
CA ILE A 117 -7.13 -9.29 -5.78
C ILE A 117 -6.32 -8.85 -6.99
N LEU A 118 -5.23 -9.55 -7.34
CA LEU A 118 -4.43 -9.25 -8.53
C LEU A 118 -5.26 -9.33 -9.82
N ASP A 119 -6.15 -10.32 -9.94
CA ASP A 119 -7.04 -10.45 -11.08
C ASP A 119 -8.00 -9.25 -11.21
N PHE A 120 -8.49 -8.70 -10.10
CA PHE A 120 -9.27 -7.47 -10.13
C PHE A 120 -8.42 -6.27 -10.53
N MET A 121 -7.18 -6.15 -10.05
CA MET A 121 -6.30 -5.04 -10.47
C MET A 121 -6.00 -5.10 -11.97
N ASP A 122 -5.72 -6.30 -12.50
CA ASP A 122 -5.53 -6.54 -13.93
C ASP A 122 -6.77 -6.13 -14.74
N LYS A 123 -7.97 -6.57 -14.31
CA LYS A 123 -9.25 -6.18 -14.96
C LYS A 123 -9.47 -4.66 -14.95
N TYR A 124 -9.12 -3.98 -13.86
CA TYR A 124 -9.27 -2.53 -13.75
C TYR A 124 -8.24 -1.78 -14.60
N LEU A 125 -7.01 -2.29 -14.73
CA LEU A 125 -5.99 -1.72 -15.63
C LEU A 125 -6.34 -1.88 -17.11
N LYS A 126 -7.02 -2.98 -17.46
CA LYS A 126 -7.48 -3.29 -18.82
C LYS A 126 -8.85 -2.71 -19.15
N SER A 127 -9.60 -2.21 -18.17
CA SER A 127 -10.82 -1.49 -18.46
C SER A 127 -10.46 -0.22 -19.24
N ASP A 128 -11.13 0.06 -20.38
CA ASP A 128 -10.89 1.19 -21.30
C ASP A 128 -11.16 2.57 -20.64
N GLN A 129 -10.49 2.84 -19.54
CA GLN A 129 -10.90 3.82 -18.54
C GLN A 129 -9.67 4.60 -18.13
N THR A 130 -9.80 5.92 -18.28
CA THR A 130 -8.87 7.01 -17.97
C THR A 130 -7.51 6.68 -17.34
N ASP A 131 -6.48 7.40 -17.78
CA ASP A 131 -5.13 7.34 -17.19
C ASP A 131 -5.14 7.49 -15.65
N MET A 132 -6.09 8.22 -15.10
CA MET A 132 -6.28 8.37 -13.65
C MET A 132 -6.55 7.04 -12.93
N LEU A 133 -7.45 6.20 -13.46
CA LEU A 133 -7.75 4.90 -12.84
C LEU A 133 -6.55 3.98 -12.92
N ARG A 134 -5.92 3.93 -14.10
CA ARG A 134 -4.74 3.12 -14.36
C ARG A 134 -3.60 3.49 -13.41
N GLU A 135 -3.33 4.78 -13.24
CA GLU A 135 -2.29 5.28 -12.35
C GLU A 135 -2.61 4.97 -10.89
N SER A 136 -3.86 5.21 -10.45
CA SER A 136 -4.26 4.91 -9.08
C SER A 136 -4.14 3.42 -8.74
N VAL A 137 -4.47 2.52 -9.68
CA VAL A 137 -4.34 1.07 -9.47
C VAL A 137 -2.87 0.66 -9.46
N ARG A 138 -2.05 1.18 -10.38
CA ARG A 138 -0.61 0.94 -10.40
C ARG A 138 0.04 1.35 -9.07
N GLU A 139 -0.26 2.56 -8.61
CA GLU A 139 0.29 3.10 -7.37
C GLU A 139 -0.18 2.32 -6.14
N SER A 140 -1.46 1.93 -6.09
CA SER A 140 -1.96 1.10 -4.99
C SER A 140 -1.27 -0.27 -4.96
N LEU A 141 -1.06 -0.90 -6.13
CA LEU A 141 -0.34 -2.16 -6.23
C LEU A 141 1.12 -2.06 -5.77
N LYS A 142 1.85 -1.00 -6.14
CA LYS A 142 3.21 -0.75 -5.64
C LYS A 142 3.25 -0.73 -4.13
N ASN A 143 2.35 0.04 -3.52
CA ASN A 143 2.24 0.15 -2.06
C ASN A 143 1.90 -1.19 -1.42
N MET A 144 1.02 -1.98 -2.03
CA MET A 144 0.71 -3.32 -1.51
C MET A 144 1.91 -4.27 -1.56
N LEU A 145 2.60 -4.32 -2.70
CA LEU A 145 3.78 -5.17 -2.88
C LEU A 145 4.89 -4.77 -1.90
N LEU A 146 5.11 -3.47 -1.71
CA LEU A 146 6.11 -2.96 -0.78
C LEU A 146 5.77 -3.36 0.66
N VAL A 147 4.53 -3.13 1.11
CA VAL A 147 4.10 -3.51 2.47
C VAL A 147 4.21 -5.03 2.66
N MET A 148 3.75 -5.84 1.71
CA MET A 148 3.88 -7.29 1.78
C MET A 148 5.35 -7.74 1.87
N ASN A 149 6.26 -7.09 1.15
CA ASN A 149 7.68 -7.34 1.26
C ASN A 149 8.22 -7.02 2.66
N THR A 150 7.81 -5.90 3.28
CA THR A 150 8.23 -5.57 4.65
C THR A 150 7.77 -6.58 5.70
N THR A 151 6.77 -7.40 5.39
CA THR A 151 6.31 -8.51 6.25
C THR A 151 7.08 -9.82 6.03
N GLY A 152 8.08 -9.84 5.14
CA GLY A 152 8.91 -11.02 4.83
C GLY A 152 8.24 -12.03 3.88
N LEU A 153 7.10 -11.67 3.27
CA LEU A 153 6.36 -12.57 2.37
C LEU A 153 7.08 -12.86 1.06
N PHE A 154 8.01 -11.98 0.67
CA PHE A 154 8.75 -12.09 -0.58
C PHE A 154 10.23 -12.42 -0.39
N ASP A 155 10.61 -12.84 0.83
CA ASP A 155 11.99 -13.23 1.13
C ASP A 155 12.32 -14.58 0.49
N GLY A 156 13.30 -14.58 -0.42
CA GLY A 156 13.74 -15.76 -1.16
C GLY A 156 12.72 -16.28 -2.18
N ASP A 157 12.92 -17.53 -2.62
CA ASP A 157 12.11 -18.17 -3.67
C ASP A 157 10.85 -18.86 -3.10
N GLN A 158 10.14 -18.18 -2.18
CA GLN A 158 8.88 -18.71 -1.67
C GLN A 158 7.85 -18.85 -2.82
N PRO A 159 6.99 -19.88 -2.79
CA PRO A 159 5.98 -20.08 -3.84
C PRO A 159 5.10 -18.85 -4.09
N LEU A 160 4.77 -18.10 -3.03
CA LEU A 160 4.00 -16.86 -3.12
C LEU A 160 4.76 -15.76 -3.87
N THR A 161 6.08 -15.63 -3.66
CA THR A 161 6.94 -14.68 -4.38
C THR A 161 6.91 -14.97 -5.87
N VAL A 162 7.16 -16.22 -6.25
CA VAL A 162 7.25 -16.64 -7.65
C VAL A 162 5.93 -16.39 -8.36
N ILE A 163 4.81 -16.88 -7.81
CA ILE A 163 3.50 -16.72 -8.44
C ILE A 163 3.05 -15.26 -8.50
N THR A 164 3.38 -14.45 -7.49
CA THR A 164 3.05 -13.02 -7.49
C THR A 164 3.87 -12.30 -8.55
N LYS A 165 5.17 -12.57 -8.63
CA LYS A 165 6.06 -11.99 -9.64
C LYS A 165 5.59 -12.32 -11.05
N ASP A 166 5.30 -13.58 -11.34
CA ASP A 166 4.81 -14.03 -12.64
C ASP A 166 3.48 -13.35 -13.00
N ARG A 167 2.54 -13.28 -12.04
CA ARG A 167 1.25 -12.63 -12.28
C ARG A 167 1.43 -11.13 -12.54
N ILE A 168 2.23 -10.41 -11.77
CA ILE A 168 2.52 -8.99 -11.99
C ILE A 168 3.18 -8.76 -13.36
N HIS A 169 4.16 -9.58 -13.75
CA HIS A 169 4.82 -9.46 -15.06
C HIS A 169 3.83 -9.60 -16.22
N SER A 170 2.76 -10.39 -16.07
CA SER A 170 1.77 -10.61 -17.13
C SER A 170 0.95 -9.36 -17.50
N PHE A 171 0.77 -8.40 -16.56
CA PHE A 171 -0.09 -7.23 -16.80
C PHE A 171 0.57 -5.88 -16.50
N LEU A 172 1.69 -5.86 -15.77
CA LEU A 172 2.53 -4.69 -15.53
C LEU A 172 4.02 -5.08 -15.61
N PRO A 173 4.55 -5.34 -16.82
CA PRO A 173 5.96 -5.67 -16.99
C PRO A 173 6.85 -4.54 -16.44
N GLY A 174 7.88 -4.92 -15.68
CA GLY A 174 8.83 -3.99 -15.05
C GLY A 174 8.39 -3.42 -13.70
N LEU A 175 7.13 -3.60 -13.27
CA LEU A 175 6.68 -3.10 -11.96
C LEU A 175 7.42 -3.79 -10.80
N TRP A 176 7.60 -5.10 -10.89
CA TRP A 176 8.32 -5.87 -9.87
C TRP A 176 9.74 -5.33 -9.66
N ASP A 177 10.46 -5.14 -10.77
CA ASP A 177 11.79 -4.55 -10.77
C ASP A 177 11.81 -3.13 -10.22
N GLU A 178 10.83 -2.30 -10.59
CA GLU A 178 10.68 -0.92 -10.09
C GLU A 178 10.53 -0.89 -8.56
N VAL A 179 9.67 -1.75 -8.00
CA VAL A 179 9.40 -1.79 -6.56
C VAL A 179 10.62 -2.30 -5.77
N PHE A 180 11.31 -3.33 -6.27
CA PHE A 180 12.35 -4.02 -5.49
C PHE A 180 13.80 -3.65 -5.83
N LYS A 181 14.07 -2.99 -6.97
CA LYS A 181 15.41 -2.42 -7.24
C LYS A 181 15.60 -1.07 -6.53
N MET A 182 14.53 -0.29 -6.37
CA MET A 182 14.59 1.01 -5.69
C MET A 182 14.80 0.89 -4.17
N SER A 183 14.46 -0.26 -3.57
CA SER A 183 14.74 -0.57 -2.15
C SER A 183 16.20 -0.91 -1.86
N THR A 184 17.04 -1.19 -2.87
CA THR A 184 18.46 -1.56 -2.69
C THR A 184 19.41 -0.37 -2.85
N SER A 185 18.95 0.78 -3.37
CA SER A 185 19.78 1.98 -3.51
C SER A 185 19.63 2.95 -2.32
N LEU A 186 20.20 2.60 -1.17
CA LEU A 186 20.68 3.58 -0.20
C LEU A 186 22.21 3.66 -0.33
N PRO A 187 22.79 4.79 -0.74
CA PRO A 187 24.23 4.99 -0.63
C PRO A 187 24.57 5.10 0.86
N THR A 188 25.40 4.17 1.32
CA THR A 188 26.16 4.26 2.57
C THR A 188 26.75 5.66 2.69
N PHE A 189 26.28 6.45 3.66
CA PHE A 189 26.99 7.67 4.05
C PHE A 189 28.37 7.24 4.55
N ILE A 190 29.37 7.60 3.76
CA ILE A 190 30.78 7.37 4.02
C ILE A 190 31.13 8.00 5.36
N SER A 191 31.51 7.16 6.33
CA SER A 191 32.28 7.57 7.49
C SER A 191 33.67 8.02 7.03
N HIS A 192 33.92 9.33 6.99
CA HIS A 192 35.28 9.87 6.93
C HIS A 192 35.74 10.26 8.32
N SER A 193 36.42 9.33 8.97
CA SER A 193 37.48 9.63 9.92
C SER A 193 38.80 9.18 9.30
N GLU A 194 39.67 10.13 8.94
CA GLU A 194 41.05 10.22 9.41
C GLU A 194 41.91 11.17 8.54
N SER A 195 42.44 12.19 9.22
CA SER A 195 43.85 12.63 9.21
C SER A 195 44.65 12.50 7.90
N SER A 196 45.09 13.64 7.35
CA SER A 196 46.48 13.78 6.87
C SER A 196 46.96 15.24 6.83
N LYS A 197 48.18 15.41 7.35
CA LYS A 197 48.97 16.65 7.46
C LYS A 197 49.72 16.97 6.16
N LYS A 198 50.10 18.26 6.04
CA LYS A 198 51.16 18.91 5.23
C LYS A 198 50.90 19.01 3.71
N SER A 199 51.11 20.16 3.04
CA SER A 199 52.33 21.00 2.99
C SER A 199 52.01 22.40 2.44
N VAL A 200 52.46 23.50 3.07
CA VAL A 200 53.58 24.39 2.65
C VAL A 200 53.23 25.42 1.56
N THR A 201 53.26 26.71 1.94
CA THR A 201 53.97 27.83 1.27
C THR A 201 53.97 29.04 2.22
N THR A 202 55.11 29.34 2.85
CA THR A 202 56.00 30.50 2.60
C THR A 202 55.47 31.81 3.20
N ASN A 203 56.18 32.31 4.22
CA ASN A 203 56.48 33.73 4.41
C ASN A 203 57.64 33.82 5.41
N GLU A 204 58.81 34.18 4.88
CA GLU A 204 59.93 34.72 5.66
C GLU A 204 59.61 36.18 5.98
N GLU A 205 59.86 36.62 7.21
CA GLU A 205 60.64 37.84 7.48
C GLU A 205 60.93 38.00 8.99
N ASN A 206 62.23 38.11 9.29
CA ASN A 206 62.88 39.00 10.24
C ASN A 206 62.57 38.88 11.75
N VAL A 207 63.49 38.36 12.59
CA VAL A 207 64.78 38.91 13.08
C VAL A 207 64.64 39.47 14.51
N SER A 208 65.58 39.05 15.37
CA SER A 208 66.14 39.79 16.52
C SER A 208 65.48 39.69 17.91
N LEU A 209 66.19 38.97 18.79
CA LEU A 209 66.70 39.41 20.11
C LEU A 209 65.69 39.88 21.17
N ASN A 210 65.55 39.12 22.26
CA ASN A 210 66.29 39.40 23.50
C ASN A 210 65.92 38.42 24.63
N GLU A 211 66.96 37.99 25.34
CA GLU A 211 66.91 37.46 26.70
C GLU A 211 66.27 38.50 27.64
N THR A 212 65.56 38.06 28.69
CA THR A 212 65.77 38.53 30.07
C THR A 212 64.99 37.64 31.04
N THR A 213 65.76 37.07 31.96
CA THR A 213 65.45 36.48 33.26
C THR A 213 64.37 37.20 34.09
N ALA A 214 63.52 36.45 34.79
CA ALA A 214 63.25 36.68 36.22
C ALA A 214 62.36 35.57 36.80
N SER A 215 62.97 34.79 37.68
CA SER A 215 62.37 34.06 38.79
C SER A 215 61.54 34.97 39.71
N SER A 216 60.38 34.51 40.18
CA SER A 216 59.94 34.76 41.55
C SER A 216 58.87 33.75 41.97
N SER A 217 59.24 32.96 42.97
CA SER A 217 58.37 32.23 43.88
C SER A 217 57.39 33.17 44.60
N SER A 218 56.26 32.64 45.06
CA SER A 218 55.96 32.48 46.50
C SER A 218 54.55 31.92 46.71
N ASN A 219 54.52 30.89 47.55
CA ASN A 219 53.53 30.54 48.57
C ASN A 219 52.04 30.72 48.28
#